data_AF-A0A815XYY7-F1
#
_entry.id   AF-A0A815XYY7-F1
#
_cell.length_a   1.000
_cell.length_b   1.000
_cell.length_c   1.000
_cell.angle_alpha   90.00
_cell.angle_beta   90.00
_cell.angle_gamma   90.00
#
_symmetry.space_group_name_H-M   'P 1'
#
loop_
_entity.id
_entity.type
_entity.pdbx_description
1 polymer ?
#
loop_
_entity_poly.entity_id
_entity_poly.type
_entity_poly.pdbx_seq_one_letter_code
_entity_poly.pdbx_strand_id
1 'polypeptide(L)'
;MHAPPPSYPARPEALKNTYGYVDALSMSKSAMKRLKKSYERFLYMAAKFSPKNEYNFVHPAYAIDIIWHSHMQEPLKYATDSIRIVGYIMDHAPWPSTDVDKTKQSCLDTNNIWKNEFGCDISTDHLHDAVKDQNHNRYDEYD
;
A
#
# COMPACT_ATOMS: atom_id res chain seq x y z
N MET A 1 -32.38 4.88 38.70
CA MET A 1 -31.52 6.07 38.87
C MET A 1 -30.26 5.86 38.05
N HIS A 2 -30.18 6.42 36.85
CA HIS A 2 -28.99 6.32 35.99
C HIS A 2 -28.03 7.47 36.29
N ALA A 3 -26.74 7.15 36.47
CA ALA A 3 -25.71 8.16 36.62
C ALA A 3 -25.56 8.97 35.32
N PRO A 4 -25.31 10.29 35.39
CA PRO A 4 -25.04 11.09 34.21
C PRO A 4 -23.72 10.63 33.55
N PRO A 5 -23.59 10.78 32.21
CA PRO A 5 -22.35 10.45 31.51
C PRO A 5 -21.19 11.31 32.04
N PRO A 6 -19.96 10.77 32.04
CA PRO A 6 -18.80 11.53 32.48
C PRO A 6 -18.65 12.81 31.66
N SER A 7 -18.46 13.94 32.33
CA SER A 7 -18.17 15.21 31.67
C SER A 7 -16.76 15.15 31.09
N TYR A 8 -16.66 14.94 29.78
CA TYR A 8 -15.38 15.08 29.08
C TYR A 8 -14.95 16.56 29.10
N PRO A 9 -13.66 16.85 29.30
CA PRO A 9 -13.17 18.21 29.18
C PRO A 9 -13.49 18.75 27.78
N ALA A 10 -13.88 20.02 27.69
CA ALA A 10 -14.07 20.69 26.41
C ALA A 10 -12.79 20.56 25.58
N ARG A 11 -12.93 20.15 24.31
CA ARG A 11 -11.82 20.00 23.37
C ARG A 11 -11.02 21.32 23.36
N PRO A 12 -9.69 21.31 23.54
CA PRO A 12 -8.87 22.52 23.47
C PRO A 12 -9.12 23.27 22.16
N GLU A 13 -9.36 24.58 22.22
CA GLU A 13 -9.52 25.49 21.07
C GLU A 13 -8.40 25.30 20.02
N ALA A 14 -7.19 24.93 20.45
CA ALA A 14 -6.03 24.66 19.60
C ALA A 14 -6.21 23.49 18.60
N LEU A 15 -7.20 22.61 18.79
CA LEU A 15 -7.49 21.51 17.85
C LEU A 15 -8.54 21.86 16.80
N LYS A 16 -9.12 23.07 16.81
CA LYS A 16 -10.13 23.48 15.84
C LYS A 16 -9.55 23.79 14.45
N ASN A 17 -8.22 23.92 14.32
CA ASN A 17 -7.54 24.30 13.09
C ASN A 17 -6.56 23.24 12.52
N THR A 18 -6.56 22.01 13.02
CA THR A 18 -5.62 20.98 12.55
C THR A 18 -5.87 20.52 11.11
N TYR A 19 -7.07 20.73 10.57
CA TYR A 19 -7.36 20.44 9.15
C TYR A 19 -6.76 21.47 8.18
N GLY A 20 -6.39 22.67 8.61
CA GLY A 20 -5.81 23.71 7.73
C GLY A 20 -4.36 23.45 7.33
N TYR A 21 -3.70 22.45 7.93
CA TYR A 21 -2.31 22.08 7.63
C TYR A 21 -2.19 20.95 6.59
N VAL A 22 -3.31 20.44 6.06
CA VAL A 22 -3.30 19.34 5.09
C VAL A 22 -2.75 19.77 3.73
N ASP A 23 -2.92 21.03 3.33
CA ASP A 23 -2.37 21.57 2.08
C ASP A 23 -0.84 21.72 2.12
N ALA A 24 -0.24 21.72 3.32
CA ALA A 24 1.21 21.67 3.50
C ALA A 24 1.77 20.24 3.43
N LEU A 25 0.92 19.21 3.29
CA LEU A 25 1.35 17.84 3.05
C LEU A 25 1.87 17.70 1.62
N SER A 26 3.13 18.07 1.42
CA SER A 26 3.84 17.79 0.17
C SER A 26 4.16 16.30 0.11
N MET A 27 3.31 15.52 -0.56
CA MET A 27 3.66 14.16 -0.95
C MET A 27 4.70 14.22 -2.07
N SER A 28 5.90 13.69 -1.82
CA SER A 28 6.95 13.65 -2.84
C SER A 28 6.45 12.92 -4.10
N LYS A 29 6.48 13.60 -5.26
CA LYS A 29 6.17 13.00 -6.57
C LYS A 29 6.99 11.73 -6.81
N SER A 30 8.25 11.72 -6.36
CA SER A 30 9.14 10.57 -6.46
C SER A 30 8.67 9.41 -5.58
N ALA A 31 8.18 9.69 -4.35
CA ALA A 31 7.58 8.66 -3.51
C ALA A 31 6.33 8.03 -4.16
N MET A 32 5.45 8.86 -4.73
CA MET A 32 4.27 8.37 -5.46
C MET A 32 4.66 7.50 -6.67
N LYS A 33 5.70 7.90 -7.41
CA LYS A 33 6.22 7.12 -8.54
C LYS A 33 6.76 5.76 -8.09
N ARG A 34 7.49 5.69 -6.96
CA ARG A 34 8.01 4.42 -6.42
C ARG A 34 6.91 3.52 -5.86
N LEU A 35 5.89 4.09 -5.22
CA LEU A 35 4.73 3.34 -4.76
C LEU A 35 3.94 2.76 -5.95
N LYS A 36 3.73 3.55 -7.01
CA LYS A 36 3.11 3.06 -8.26
C LYS A 36 3.90 1.89 -8.86
N LYS A 37 5.23 1.99 -8.92
CA LYS A 37 6.11 0.90 -9.39
C LYS A 37 5.98 -0.36 -8.54
N SER A 38 5.87 -0.21 -7.22
CA SER A 38 5.65 -1.34 -6.30
C SER A 38 4.28 -1.99 -6.55
N TYR A 39 3.24 -1.20 -6.82
CA TYR A 39 1.92 -1.72 -7.19
C TYR A 39 1.92 -2.44 -8.54
N GLU A 40 2.62 -1.92 -9.55
CA GLU A 40 2.79 -2.60 -10.84
C GLU A 40 3.45 -3.97 -10.69
N ARG A 41 4.47 -4.08 -9.82
CA ARG A 41 5.10 -5.35 -9.46
C ARG A 41 4.14 -6.30 -8.74
N PHE A 42 3.29 -5.78 -7.88
CA PHE A 42 2.24 -6.58 -7.24
C PHE A 42 1.27 -7.16 -8.27
N LEU A 43 0.82 -6.37 -9.26
CA LEU A 43 -0.01 -6.87 -10.36
C LEU A 43 0.70 -7.95 -11.19
N TYR A 44 2.00 -7.76 -11.46
CA TYR A 44 2.82 -8.79 -12.13
C TYR A 44 2.86 -10.09 -11.33
N MET A 45 3.08 -10.00 -10.01
CA MET A 45 3.11 -11.17 -9.13
C MET A 45 1.76 -11.89 -9.11
N ALA A 46 0.66 -11.15 -9.01
CA ALA A 46 -0.69 -11.71 -9.07
C ALA A 46 -0.97 -12.45 -10.40
N ALA A 47 -0.44 -11.93 -11.52
CA ALA A 47 -0.57 -12.56 -12.83
C ALA A 47 0.27 -13.85 -12.94
N LYS A 48 1.52 -13.81 -12.47
CA LYS A 48 2.49 -14.91 -12.60
C LYS A 48 2.23 -16.04 -11.58
N PHE A 49 1.90 -15.67 -10.35
CA PHE A 49 1.72 -16.58 -9.21
C PHE A 49 0.26 -16.63 -8.76
N SER A 50 -0.66 -16.67 -9.73
CA SER A 50 -2.10 -16.73 -9.47
C SER A 50 -2.46 -17.94 -8.58
N PRO A 51 -3.52 -17.85 -7.75
CA PRO A 51 -4.05 -18.97 -6.98
C PRO A 51 -4.39 -20.22 -7.79
N LYS A 52 -4.62 -20.07 -9.10
CA LYS A 52 -4.80 -21.19 -10.03
C LYS A 52 -3.55 -22.06 -10.20
N ASN A 53 -2.38 -21.55 -9.84
CA ASN A 53 -1.08 -22.20 -9.95
C ASN A 53 -0.54 -22.65 -8.58
N GLU A 54 -1.42 -22.97 -7.62
CA GLU A 54 -1.08 -23.47 -6.26
C GLU A 54 -0.44 -22.43 -5.32
N TYR A 55 -0.30 -21.16 -5.73
CA TYR A 55 0.23 -20.09 -4.90
C TYR A 55 -0.87 -19.31 -4.17
N ASN A 56 -0.87 -19.37 -2.84
CA ASN A 56 -1.76 -18.53 -2.03
C ASN A 56 -1.13 -17.16 -1.79
N PHE A 57 -1.26 -16.26 -2.76
CA PHE A 57 -0.89 -14.86 -2.63
C PHE A 57 -2.03 -14.11 -1.95
N VAL A 58 -1.92 -13.80 -0.65
CA VAL A 58 -3.08 -13.30 0.09
C VAL A 58 -2.98 -11.81 0.39
N HIS A 59 -1.79 -11.24 0.67
CA HIS A 59 -1.73 -9.83 1.08
C HIS A 59 -0.45 -9.08 0.64
N PRO A 60 -0.59 -7.89 0.03
CA PRO A 60 0.55 -7.01 -0.22
C PRO A 60 1.11 -6.39 1.08
N ALA A 61 2.27 -5.75 0.98
CA ALA A 61 2.71 -4.83 2.02
C ALA A 61 1.77 -3.61 2.11
N TYR A 62 1.68 -3.03 3.31
CA TYR A 62 0.78 -1.90 3.62
C TYR A 62 0.83 -0.74 2.60
N ALA A 63 2.02 -0.36 2.15
CA ALA A 63 2.18 0.73 1.20
C ALA A 63 1.57 0.43 -0.19
N ILE A 64 1.65 -0.83 -0.62
CA ILE A 64 1.03 -1.33 -1.85
C ILE A 64 -0.49 -1.46 -1.66
N ASP A 65 -0.93 -1.94 -0.50
CA ASP A 65 -2.35 -2.08 -0.14
C ASP A 65 -3.10 -0.74 -0.23
N ILE A 66 -2.50 0.35 0.24
CA ILE A 66 -3.08 1.71 0.10
C ILE A 66 -3.28 2.11 -1.37
N ILE A 67 -2.30 1.85 -2.24
CA ILE A 67 -2.43 2.15 -3.67
C ILE A 67 -3.48 1.25 -4.31
N TRP A 68 -3.54 -0.02 -3.92
CA TRP A 68 -4.56 -0.94 -4.38
C TRP A 68 -5.96 -0.47 -4.00
N HIS A 69 -6.17 -0.07 -2.74
CA HIS A 69 -7.42 0.55 -2.29
C HIS A 69 -7.79 1.81 -3.07
N SER A 70 -6.79 2.62 -3.44
CA SER A 70 -7.00 3.81 -4.28
C SER A 70 -7.46 3.43 -5.69
N HIS A 71 -6.89 2.38 -6.29
CA HIS A 71 -7.32 1.88 -7.59
C HIS A 71 -8.75 1.31 -7.54
N MET A 72 -9.11 0.61 -6.46
CA MET A 72 -10.47 0.08 -6.26
C MET A 72 -11.54 1.17 -6.10
N GLN A 73 -11.18 2.42 -5.79
CA GLN A 73 -12.13 3.55 -5.77
C GLN A 73 -12.67 3.91 -7.17
N GLU A 74 -12.07 3.37 -8.24
CA GLU A 74 -12.58 3.48 -9.60
C GLU A 74 -12.97 2.09 -10.15
N PRO A 75 -14.12 1.50 -9.73
CA PRO A 75 -14.41 0.08 -9.93
C PRO A 75 -14.38 -0.37 -11.39
N LEU A 76 -14.82 0.46 -12.33
CA LEU A 76 -14.81 0.14 -13.76
C LEU A 76 -13.38 0.08 -14.33
N LYS A 77 -12.52 1.02 -13.93
CA LYS A 77 -11.10 1.00 -14.33
C LYS A 77 -10.39 -0.16 -13.66
N TYR A 78 -10.63 -0.35 -12.36
CA TYR A 78 -10.09 -1.49 -11.61
C TYR A 78 -10.42 -2.83 -12.25
N ALA A 79 -11.69 -3.06 -12.62
CA ALA A 79 -12.09 -4.30 -13.29
C ALA A 79 -11.41 -4.45 -14.66
N THR A 80 -11.39 -3.37 -15.46
CA THR A 80 -10.75 -3.36 -16.79
C THR A 80 -9.26 -3.68 -16.69
N ASP A 81 -8.55 -3.01 -15.80
CA ASP A 81 -7.11 -3.17 -15.62
C ASP A 81 -6.78 -4.53 -15.00
N SER A 82 -7.56 -5.00 -14.02
CA SER A 82 -7.36 -6.32 -13.41
C SER A 82 -7.54 -7.43 -14.44
N ILE A 83 -8.59 -7.39 -15.26
CA ILE A 83 -8.80 -8.36 -16.35
C ILE A 83 -7.67 -8.27 -17.38
N ARG A 84 -7.26 -7.06 -17.77
CA ARG A 84 -6.23 -6.84 -18.78
C ARG A 84 -4.83 -7.28 -18.35
N ILE A 85 -4.46 -7.05 -17.09
CA ILE A 85 -3.10 -7.27 -16.59
C ILE A 85 -2.98 -8.66 -15.93
N VAL A 86 -3.97 -9.02 -15.10
CA VAL A 86 -3.94 -10.21 -14.23
C VAL A 86 -4.79 -11.34 -14.82
N GLY A 87 -5.77 -11.05 -15.67
CA GLY A 87 -6.66 -12.04 -16.28
C GLY A 87 -7.91 -12.36 -15.46
N TYR A 88 -8.08 -11.73 -14.29
CA TYR A 88 -9.25 -11.81 -13.44
C TYR A 88 -9.36 -10.57 -12.55
N ILE A 89 -10.54 -10.32 -11.99
CA ILE A 89 -10.72 -9.29 -10.97
C ILE A 89 -10.19 -9.84 -9.66
N MET A 90 -9.19 -9.18 -9.07
CA MET A 90 -8.66 -9.62 -7.78
C MET A 90 -9.61 -9.20 -6.66
N ASP A 91 -10.12 -10.16 -5.90
CA ASP A 91 -10.94 -9.87 -4.73
C ASP A 91 -10.07 -9.45 -3.54
N HIS A 92 -10.47 -8.38 -2.86
CA HIS A 92 -9.85 -7.97 -1.60
C HIS A 92 -10.61 -8.65 -0.45
N ALA A 93 -9.98 -9.66 0.16
CA ALA A 93 -10.53 -10.30 1.35
C ALA A 93 -10.25 -9.43 2.59
N PRO A 94 -11.26 -9.15 3.44
CA PRO A 94 -11.07 -8.32 4.62
C PRO A 94 -10.05 -8.95 5.59
N TRP A 95 -9.16 -8.11 6.11
CA TRP A 95 -8.20 -8.48 7.14
C TRP A 95 -8.78 -8.24 8.56
N PRO A 96 -8.49 -9.09 9.57
CA PRO A 96 -7.68 -10.31 9.48
C PRO A 96 -8.48 -11.50 8.96
N SER A 97 -7.80 -12.42 8.27
CA SER A 97 -8.39 -13.71 7.95
C SER A 97 -8.69 -14.49 9.24
N THR A 98 -9.66 -15.39 9.19
CA THR A 98 -10.01 -16.26 10.33
C THR A 98 -8.92 -17.29 10.66
N ASP A 99 -7.86 -17.41 9.85
CA ASP A 99 -6.75 -18.34 10.02
C ASP A 99 -5.41 -17.58 10.04
N VAL A 100 -5.01 -17.13 11.23
CA VAL A 100 -3.84 -16.28 11.45
C VAL A 100 -2.54 -16.97 11.00
N ASP A 101 -2.41 -18.28 11.20
CA ASP A 101 -1.19 -19.02 10.86
C ASP A 101 -1.02 -19.17 9.35
N LYS A 102 -2.09 -19.51 8.61
CA LYS A 102 -2.03 -19.52 7.13
C LYS A 102 -1.71 -18.15 6.57
N THR A 103 -2.25 -17.12 7.20
CA THR A 103 -2.02 -15.73 6.79
C THR A 103 -0.57 -15.34 6.98
N LYS A 104 0.02 -15.68 8.13
CA LYS A 104 1.44 -15.46 8.40
C LYS A 104 2.33 -16.19 7.40
N GLN A 105 2.02 -17.45 7.10
CA GLN A 105 2.78 -18.23 6.11
C GLN A 105 2.69 -17.61 4.71
N SER A 106 1.50 -17.23 4.25
CA SER A 106 1.31 -16.56 2.97
C SER A 106 2.10 -15.25 2.86
N CYS A 107 2.16 -14.45 3.92
CA CYS A 107 2.98 -13.24 3.96
C CYS A 107 4.48 -13.55 3.80
N LEU A 108 4.96 -14.62 4.45
CA LEU A 108 6.35 -15.06 4.32
C LEU A 108 6.66 -15.54 2.89
N ASP A 109 5.78 -16.37 2.33
CA ASP A 109 5.93 -16.91 0.97
C ASP A 109 5.93 -15.77 -0.06
N THR A 110 4.98 -14.85 0.07
CA THR A 110 4.88 -13.64 -0.75
C THR A 110 6.19 -12.85 -0.73
N ASN A 111 6.75 -12.59 0.45
CA ASN A 111 7.99 -11.83 0.58
C ASN A 111 9.21 -12.58 0.03
N ASN A 112 9.27 -13.91 0.18
CA ASN A 112 10.35 -14.72 -0.38
C ASN A 112 10.31 -14.71 -1.91
N ILE A 113 9.14 -14.89 -2.52
CA ILE A 113 8.98 -14.80 -3.98
C ILE A 113 9.34 -13.37 -4.43
N TRP A 114 8.89 -12.34 -3.71
CA TRP A 114 9.21 -10.95 -4.03
C TRP A 114 10.72 -10.68 -4.02
N LYS A 115 11.43 -11.16 -3.00
CA LYS A 115 12.90 -11.06 -2.91
C LYS A 115 13.60 -11.75 -4.08
N ASN A 116 13.13 -12.93 -4.46
CA ASN A 116 13.69 -13.67 -5.58
C ASN A 116 13.44 -12.96 -6.92
N GLU A 117 12.28 -12.34 -7.11
CA GLU A 117 11.90 -11.66 -8.37
C GLU A 117 12.51 -10.26 -8.50
N PHE A 118 12.63 -9.51 -7.40
CA PHE A 118 12.97 -8.08 -7.43
C PHE A 118 14.21 -7.68 -6.63
N GLY A 119 14.81 -8.60 -5.86
CA GLY A 119 16.03 -8.37 -5.09
C GLY A 119 15.85 -7.52 -3.82
N CYS A 120 14.60 -7.27 -3.39
CA CYS A 120 14.28 -6.44 -2.23
C CYS A 120 13.12 -7.03 -1.41
N ASP A 121 12.88 -6.51 -0.21
CA ASP A 121 11.73 -6.90 0.61
C ASP A 121 10.48 -6.14 0.16
N ILE A 122 9.33 -6.81 0.10
CA ILE A 122 8.06 -6.18 -0.31
C ILE A 122 7.69 -4.98 0.57
N SER A 123 8.07 -5.00 1.86
CA SER A 123 7.80 -3.90 2.79
C SER A 123 8.64 -2.65 2.52
N THR A 124 9.80 -2.79 1.87
CA THR A 124 10.73 -1.70 1.59
C THR A 124 10.90 -1.41 0.10
N ASP A 125 10.19 -2.10 -0.79
CA ASP A 125 10.36 -1.95 -2.24
C ASP A 125 10.19 -0.50 -2.71
N HIS A 126 9.17 0.18 -2.19
CA HIS A 126 8.89 1.60 -2.48
C HIS A 126 9.98 2.57 -1.97
N LEU A 127 10.94 2.09 -1.17
CA LEU A 127 12.07 2.85 -0.63
C LEU A 127 13.38 2.55 -1.34
N HIS A 128 13.48 1.45 -2.11
CA HIS A 128 14.74 0.95 -2.67
C HIS A 128 15.48 1.98 -3.54
N ASP A 129 14.75 2.85 -4.23
CA ASP A 129 15.32 3.92 -5.08
C ASP A 129 15.36 5.30 -4.40
N ALA A 130 14.85 5.44 -3.17
CA ALA A 130 14.74 6.73 -2.47
C ALA A 130 16.10 7.34 -2.12
N VAL A 131 17.11 6.50 -1.86
CA VAL A 131 18.48 6.94 -1.53
C VAL A 131 19.18 7.60 -2.72
N LYS A 132 18.82 7.21 -3.94
CA LYS A 132 19.37 7.80 -5.17
C LYS A 132 18.74 9.17 -5.48
N ASP A 133 17.44 9.30 -5.23
CA ASP A 133 16.70 10.56 -5.44
C ASP A 133 17.18 11.67 -4.49
N GLN A 134 17.55 11.33 -3.24
CA GLN A 134 18.10 12.29 -2.28
C GLN A 134 19.47 12.85 -2.70
N ASN A 135 20.24 12.09 -3.49
CA ASN A 135 21.53 12.56 -4.02
C ASN A 135 21.38 13.41 -5.27
N HIS A 136 20.34 13.21 -6.10
CA HIS A 136 20.09 14.04 -7.27
C HIS A 136 19.60 15.45 -6.89
N ASN A 137 18.71 15.54 -5.89
CA ASN A 137 18.21 16.82 -5.38
C ASN A 137 19.27 17.71 -4.69
N ARG A 138 20.47 17.19 -4.38
CA ARG A 138 21.55 18.00 -3.78
C ARG A 138 22.39 18.73 -4.83
N TYR A 139 22.32 18.33 -6.10
CA TYR A 139 23.08 18.96 -7.18
C TYR A 139 22.29 19.99 -7.99
N ASP A 140 20.97 20.00 -7.90
CA ASP A 140 20.10 20.96 -8.60
C ASP A 140 19.87 22.28 -7.82
N GLU A 141 20.53 22.46 -6.66
CA GLU A 141 20.46 23.70 -5.85
C GLU A 141 21.68 24.63 -6.10
N TYR A 142 22.53 24.28 -7.08
CA TYR A 142 23.68 25.08 -7.52
C TYR A 142 23.65 25.26 -9.04
N ASP A 143 22.64 25.94 -9.57
CA ASP A 143 22.66 26.57 -10.90
C ASP A 143 21.73 27.81 -10.92
#